data_AF-Q51884-F1
#
_entry.id   AF-Q51884-F1
#
_cell.length_a   1.000
_cell.length_b   1.000
_cell.length_c   1.000
_cell.angle_alpha   90.00
_cell.angle_beta   90.00
_cell.angle_gamma   90.00
#
_symmetry.space_group_name_H-M   'P 1'
#
loop_
_entity.id
_entity.type
_entity.pdbx_description
1 polymer ?
#
loop_
_entity_poly.entity_id
_entity_poly.type
_entity_poly.pdbx_seq_one_letter_code
_entity_poly.pdbx_strand_id
1 'polypeptide(L)'
;MVPLSDGNPTRITPYVTYGLIIANVLVFLYEISLSQPELERFLQTWAVVPRQLTASFGDGTVAGSYTPVPEWVTLFTSQFLHGGFLHLAGNMLYLWI
;
A
#
# COMPACT_ATOMS: atom_id res chain seq x y z
N MET A 1 5.39 -21.42 4.55
CA MET A 1 5.07 -21.48 5.99
C MET A 1 4.01 -20.43 6.28
N VAL A 2 2.98 -20.77 7.06
CA VAL A 2 1.95 -19.81 7.49
C VAL A 2 2.25 -19.42 8.93
N PRO A 3 2.54 -18.15 9.23
CA PRO A 3 2.81 -17.73 10.61
C PRO A 3 1.49 -17.68 11.37
N LEU A 4 1.33 -18.54 12.37
CA LEU A 4 0.10 -18.62 13.19
C LEU A 4 0.32 -18.08 14.61
N SER A 5 1.57 -18.04 15.07
CA SER A 5 2.01 -17.48 16.35
C SER A 5 3.52 -17.35 16.32
N ASP A 6 4.06 -16.41 17.10
CA ASP A 6 5.46 -16.42 17.50
C ASP A 6 5.60 -16.97 18.94
N GLY A 7 6.85 -17.14 19.40
CA GLY A 7 7.16 -17.60 20.75
C GLY A 7 7.47 -16.47 21.74
N ASN A 8 7.37 -15.20 21.31
CA ASN A 8 7.72 -14.07 22.16
C ASN A 8 6.48 -13.58 22.90
N PRO A 9 6.54 -13.44 24.24
CA PRO A 9 5.39 -12.95 24.97
C PRO A 9 5.12 -11.47 24.63
N THR A 10 3.89 -11.15 24.27
CA THR A 10 3.44 -9.77 24.06
C THR A 10 3.47 -9.01 25.38
N ARG A 11 4.25 -7.91 25.44
CA ARG A 11 4.46 -7.12 26.67
C ARG A 11 3.65 -5.82 26.74
N ILE A 12 3.11 -5.37 25.61
CA ILE A 12 2.40 -4.11 25.47
C ILE A 12 1.21 -4.27 24.53
N THR A 13 0.23 -3.38 24.63
CA THR A 13 -0.85 -3.30 23.63
C THR A 13 -0.30 -2.70 22.32
N PRO A 14 -0.41 -3.37 21.17
CA PRO A 14 0.23 -2.96 19.93
C PRO A 14 -0.62 -1.93 19.16
N TYR A 15 -0.80 -0.72 19.72
CA TYR A 15 -1.65 0.32 19.12
C TYR A 15 -1.25 0.71 17.69
N VAL A 16 0.06 0.75 17.38
CA VAL A 16 0.55 1.06 16.03
C VAL A 16 0.12 -0.04 15.05
N THR A 17 0.25 -1.31 15.43
CA THR A 17 -0.20 -2.43 14.61
C THR A 17 -1.69 -2.35 14.33
N TYR A 18 -2.52 -2.04 15.34
CA TYR A 18 -3.95 -1.82 15.12
C TYR A 18 -4.21 -0.69 14.13
N GLY A 19 -3.52 0.45 14.28
CA GLY A 19 -3.63 1.57 13.36
C GLY A 19 -3.25 1.20 11.92
N LEU A 20 -2.15 0.48 11.74
CA LEU A 20 -1.70 0.00 10.43
C LEU A 20 -2.71 -0.97 9.81
N ILE A 21 -3.21 -1.94 10.58
CA ILE A 21 -4.22 -2.90 10.10
C ILE A 21 -5.48 -2.15 9.65
N ILE A 22 -5.99 -1.23 10.47
CA ILE A 22 -7.18 -0.43 10.14
C ILE A 22 -6.94 0.38 8.86
N ALA A 23 -5.80 1.06 8.74
CA ALA A 23 -5.48 1.85 7.56
C ALA A 23 -5.45 1.00 6.28
N ASN A 24 -4.78 -0.17 6.31
CA ASN A 24 -4.73 -1.10 5.18
C ASN A 24 -6.13 -1.59 4.78
N VAL A 25 -6.96 -1.96 5.77
CA VAL A 25 -8.34 -2.40 5.51
C VAL A 25 -9.18 -1.27 4.90
N LEU A 26 -9.10 -0.05 5.43
CA LEU A 26 -9.86 1.09 4.90
C LEU A 26 -9.46 1.44 3.46
N VAL A 27 -8.16 1.43 3.15
CA VAL A 27 -7.67 1.67 1.79
C VAL A 27 -8.18 0.58 0.84
N PHE A 28 -8.12 -0.70 1.23
CA PHE A 28 -8.61 -1.78 0.39
C PHE A 28 -10.14 -1.75 0.19
N LEU A 29 -10.90 -1.39 1.23
CA LEU A 29 -12.35 -1.17 1.09
C LEU A 29 -12.67 -0.05 0.11
N TYR A 30 -11.85 1.01 0.09
CA TYR A 30 -11.94 2.05 -0.90
C TYR A 30 -11.61 1.51 -2.31
N GLU A 31 -10.51 0.76 -2.49
CA GLU A 31 -10.12 0.16 -3.78
C GLU A 31 -11.26 -0.65 -4.42
N ILE A 32 -11.92 -1.53 -3.64
CA ILE A 32 -13.01 -2.38 -4.16
C ILE A 32 -14.33 -1.62 -4.34
N SER A 33 -14.46 -0.41 -3.81
CA SER A 33 -15.63 0.45 -4.00
C SER A 33 -15.60 1.23 -5.33
N LEU A 34 -14.41 1.34 -5.95
CA LEU A 34 -14.19 2.08 -7.19
C LEU A 34 -14.61 1.26 -8.42
N SER A 35 -15.13 1.95 -9.43
CA SER A 35 -15.26 1.36 -10.76
C SER A 35 -13.88 1.12 -11.40
N GLN A 36 -13.80 0.26 -12.42
CA GLN A 36 -12.53 -0.06 -13.07
C GLN A 36 -11.75 1.19 -13.55
N PRO A 37 -12.36 2.18 -14.24
CA PRO A 37 -11.64 3.38 -14.65
C PRO A 37 -11.18 4.27 -13.49
N GLU A 38 -11.92 4.26 -12.37
CA GLU A 38 -11.55 5.03 -11.17
C GLU A 38 -10.40 4.35 -10.43
N LEU A 39 -10.43 3.02 -10.31
CA LEU A 39 -9.36 2.23 -9.73
C LEU A 39 -8.05 2.43 -10.53
N GLU A 40 -8.11 2.42 -11.86
CA GLU A 40 -6.95 2.67 -12.70
C GLU A 40 -6.33 4.05 -12.43
N ARG A 41 -7.14 5.09 -12.32
CA ARG A 41 -6.67 6.45 -11.98
C ARG A 41 -6.11 6.53 -10.56
N PHE A 42 -6.76 5.85 -9.62
CA PHE A 42 -6.31 5.76 -8.22
C PHE A 42 -4.93 5.09 -8.15
N LEU A 43 -4.77 3.94 -8.79
CA LEU A 43 -3.49 3.22 -8.85
C LEU A 43 -2.41 4.03 -9.58
N GLN A 44 -2.74 4.69 -10.69
CA GLN A 44 -1.80 5.60 -11.38
C GLN A 44 -1.29 6.74 -10.49
N THR A 45 -2.05 7.13 -9.46
CA THR A 45 -1.70 8.21 -8.54
C THR A 45 -0.91 7.72 -7.33
N TRP A 46 -1.29 6.57 -6.77
CA TRP A 46 -0.84 6.14 -5.45
C TRP A 46 0.05 4.88 -5.45
N ALA A 47 0.07 4.13 -6.55
CA ALA A 47 0.97 2.99 -6.70
C ALA A 47 2.34 3.45 -7.18
N VAL A 48 3.38 2.78 -6.70
CA VAL A 48 4.74 3.04 -7.17
C VAL A 48 4.92 2.47 -8.58
N VAL A 49 5.33 3.34 -9.51
CA VAL A 49 5.70 2.93 -10.87
C VAL A 49 7.22 3.10 -11.03
N PRO A 50 8.01 2.01 -11.13
CA PRO A 50 9.48 2.09 -11.13
C PRO A 50 10.06 3.05 -12.16
N ARG A 51 9.44 3.13 -13.34
CA ARG A 51 9.85 4.08 -14.39
C ARG A 51 9.67 5.54 -13.96
N GLN A 52 8.55 5.88 -13.31
CA GLN A 52 8.25 7.23 -12.85
C GLN A 52 9.16 7.60 -11.67
N LEU A 53 9.28 6.69 -10.71
CA LEU A 53 10.19 6.85 -9.57
C LEU A 53 11.65 7.07 -10.01
N THR A 54 12.17 6.26 -10.93
CA THR A 54 13.56 6.39 -11.40
C THR A 54 13.80 7.73 -12.10
N ALA A 55 12.86 8.14 -12.96
CA ALA A 55 12.95 9.42 -13.66
C ALA A 55 12.81 10.64 -12.73
N SER A 56 12.10 10.50 -11.60
CA SER A 56 11.98 11.54 -10.58
C SER A 56 13.32 11.91 -9.92
N PHE A 57 14.31 11.03 -9.98
CA PHE A 57 15.69 11.29 -9.51
C PHE A 57 16.60 11.88 -10.60
N GLY A 58 16.13 11.93 -11.85
CA GLY A 58 16.86 12.45 -13.02
C GLY A 58 16.42 13.86 -13.42
N ASP A 59 16.17 14.08 -14.71
CA ASP A 59 15.69 15.37 -15.23
C ASP A 59 14.21 15.67 -14.94
N GLY A 60 13.51 14.75 -14.27
CA GLY A 60 12.13 14.91 -13.84
C GLY A 60 11.08 14.82 -14.95
N THR A 61 11.47 14.52 -16.20
CA THR A 61 10.53 14.53 -17.33
C THR A 61 10.17 13.13 -17.81
N VAL A 62 9.14 12.53 -17.21
CA VAL A 62 8.44 11.41 -17.86
C VAL A 62 7.29 12.00 -18.68
N ALA A 63 7.44 12.02 -20.01
CA ALA A 63 6.34 12.37 -20.90
C ALA A 63 5.11 11.50 -20.55
N GLY A 64 4.01 12.15 -20.13
CA GLY A 64 2.76 11.50 -19.73
C GLY A 64 2.60 11.23 -18.22
N SER A 65 3.58 11.59 -17.37
CA SER A 65 3.41 11.59 -15.91
C SER A 65 2.68 12.87 -15.49
N TYR A 66 1.36 12.77 -15.40
CA TYR A 66 0.51 13.75 -14.72
C TYR A 66 0.10 13.18 -13.37
N THR A 67 1.07 12.88 -12.51
CA THR A 67 0.81 12.46 -11.14
C THR A 67 0.73 13.71 -10.25
N PRO A 68 -0.40 13.96 -9.55
CA PRO A 68 -0.56 15.14 -8.70
C PRO A 68 0.30 15.09 -7.42
N VAL A 69 0.97 13.96 -7.16
CA VAL A 69 1.80 13.73 -5.97
C VAL A 69 3.26 13.48 -6.38
N PRO A 70 4.24 13.92 -5.57
CA PRO A 70 5.65 13.58 -5.81
C PRO A 70 5.87 12.07 -5.79
N GLU A 71 6.67 11.54 -6.73
CA GLU A 71 6.88 10.10 -6.88
C GLU A 71 7.46 9.42 -5.63
N TRP A 72 8.29 10.11 -4.84
CA TRP A 72 8.81 9.54 -3.59
C TRP A 72 7.72 9.25 -2.55
N VAL A 73 6.56 9.92 -2.62
CA VAL A 73 5.40 9.66 -1.75
C VAL A 73 4.81 8.28 -2.08
N THR A 74 4.87 7.86 -3.34
CA THR A 74 4.33 6.57 -3.78
C THR A 74 5.02 5.39 -3.11
N LEU A 75 6.29 5.54 -2.68
CA LEU A 75 7.01 4.54 -1.88
C LEU A 75 6.33 4.21 -0.56
N PHE A 76 5.62 5.17 0.02
CA PHE A 76 4.87 4.99 1.26
C PHE A 76 3.43 4.59 0.99
N THR A 77 2.76 5.26 0.05
CA THR A 77 1.34 5.01 -0.22
C THR A 77 1.11 3.65 -0.86
N SER A 78 2.04 3.16 -1.67
CA SER A 78 1.94 1.82 -2.28
C SER A 78 1.96 0.69 -1.25
N GLN A 79 2.48 0.92 -0.04
CA GLN A 79 2.50 -0.08 1.02
C GLN A 79 1.11 -0.42 1.56
N PHE A 80 0.11 0.42 1.28
CA PHE A 80 -1.29 0.22 1.71
C PHE A 80 -2.20 -0.37 0.63
N LEU A 81 -1.74 -0.44 -0.61
CA LEU A 81 -2.53 -0.91 -1.76
C LEU A 81 -2.50 -2.43 -1.87
N HIS A 82 -3.64 -3.04 -2.19
CA HIS A 82 -3.75 -4.50 -2.26
C HIS A 82 -4.47 -4.98 -3.52
N GLY A 83 -3.78 -5.80 -4.32
CA GLY A 83 -4.37 -6.45 -5.50
C GLY A 83 -5.43 -7.54 -5.23
N GLY A 84 -5.91 -7.72 -4.00
CA GLY A 84 -6.98 -8.68 -3.70
C GLY A 84 -7.03 -9.16 -2.25
N PHE A 85 -8.12 -9.86 -1.90
CA PHE A 85 -8.40 -10.31 -0.53
C PHE A 85 -7.30 -11.19 0.07
N LEU A 86 -6.75 -12.14 -0.71
CA LEU A 86 -5.68 -13.02 -0.21
C LEU A 86 -4.39 -12.25 0.06
N HIS A 87 -4.08 -11.25 -0.76
CA HIS A 87 -2.92 -10.39 -0.56
C HIS A 87 -3.08 -9.57 0.73
N LEU A 88 -4.24 -8.94 0.94
CA LEU A 88 -4.56 -8.22 2.18
C LEU A 88 -4.49 -9.14 3.41
N ALA A 89 -5.21 -10.27 3.38
CA ALA A 89 -5.29 -11.18 4.52
C ALA A 89 -3.89 -11.72 4.91
N GLY A 90 -3.07 -12.04 3.90
CA GLY A 90 -1.68 -12.44 4.11
C GLY A 90 -0.89 -11.35 4.85
N ASN A 91 -0.90 -10.11 4.37
CA ASN A 91 -0.16 -9.01 5.00
C ASN A 91 -0.66 -8.71 6.42
N MET A 92 -1.98 -8.75 6.66
CA MET A 92 -2.52 -8.50 8.00
C MET A 92 -2.13 -9.59 9.01
N LEU A 93 -2.02 -10.84 8.54
CA LEU A 93 -1.47 -11.92 9.36
C LEU A 93 -0.02 -11.64 9.75
N TYR A 94 0.83 -11.23 8.81
CA TYR A 94 2.23 -10.86 9.11
C TYR A 94 2.38 -9.63 10.01
N LEU A 95 1.45 -8.66 9.95
CA LEU A 95 1.46 -7.53 10.87
C LEU A 95 1.06 -7.93 12.30
N TRP A 96 0.22 -8.95 12.44
CA TRP A 96 -0.37 -9.36 13.71
C TRP A 96 0.51 -10.30 14.53
N ILE A 97 1.24 -11.20 13.84
CA ILE A 97 2.11 -12.21 14.45
C ILE A 97 3.43 -11.61 14.89
#